data_AF-A0A7W8CKL5-F1
#
_entry.id   AF-A0A7W8CKL5-F1
#
_cell.length_a   1.000
_cell.length_b   1.000
_cell.length_c   1.000
_cell.angle_alpha   90.00
_cell.angle_beta   90.00
_cell.angle_gamma   90.00
#
_symmetry.space_group_name_H-M   'P 1'
#
loop_
_entity.id
_entity.type
_entity.pdbx_description
1 polymer ?
#
loop_
_entity_poly.entity_id
_entity_poly.type
_entity_poly.pdbx_seq_one_letter_code
_entity_poly.pdbx_strand_id
1 'polypeptide(L)'
;MAAPSGIRAQVHAASDAAVDFLIADPRRSALLLGSHTTEVLHNARLTSTRAIANSMAGLTRELLGDSAPTPLDTDLAAFTLVSGTLELVAAWLRGDYAISREHLADLVAAMLLAVTNISTALPKP
;
A
#
# COMPACT_ATOMS: atom_id res chain seq x y z
N MET A 1 19.40 12.71 -6.84
CA MET A 1 19.42 11.24 -6.61
C MET A 1 19.37 11.00 -5.11
N ALA A 2 18.23 10.54 -4.56
CA ALA A 2 18.22 10.03 -3.20
C ALA A 2 19.05 8.73 -3.18
N ALA A 3 19.98 8.58 -2.23
CA ALA A 3 20.72 7.34 -2.08
C ALA A 3 19.74 6.17 -1.85
N PRO A 4 20.05 4.92 -2.27
CA PRO A 4 19.17 3.76 -2.08
C PRO A 4 18.70 3.54 -0.63
N SER A 5 19.49 3.99 0.35
CA SER A 5 19.13 4.01 1.77
C SER A 5 18.00 5.01 2.10
N GLY A 6 17.93 6.13 1.38
CA GLY A 6 16.92 7.17 1.57
C GLY A 6 15.52 6.72 1.15
N ILE A 7 15.39 6.06 0.00
CA ILE A 7 14.09 5.55 -0.48
C ILE A 7 13.56 4.48 0.46
N ARG A 8 14.43 3.54 0.91
CA ARG A 8 14.04 2.52 1.88
C ARG A 8 13.55 3.16 3.18
N ALA A 9 14.30 4.11 3.73
CA ALA A 9 13.91 4.83 4.94
C ALA A 9 12.58 5.59 4.77
N GLN A 10 12.36 6.21 3.61
CA GLN A 10 11.13 6.92 3.29
C GLN A 10 9.93 5.98 3.18
N VAL A 11 10.08 4.80 2.57
CA VAL A 11 9.01 3.79 2.46
C VAL A 11 8.67 3.23 3.84
N HIS A 12 9.66 2.97 4.69
CA HIS A 12 9.41 2.59 6.08
C HIS A 12 8.65 3.69 6.83
N ALA A 13 9.12 4.94 6.79
CA ALA A 13 8.47 6.06 7.44
C ALA A 13 7.04 6.31 6.96
N ALA A 14 6.78 6.13 5.65
CA ALA A 14 5.44 6.25 5.09
C ALA A 14 4.52 5.11 5.55
N SER A 15 5.02 3.88 5.62
CA SER A 15 4.26 2.71 6.09
C SER A 15 3.90 2.85 7.56
N ASP A 16 4.86 3.30 8.37
CA ASP A 16 4.72 3.63 9.78
C ASP A 16 3.62 4.69 9.98
N ALA A 17 3.74 5.83 9.30
CA ALA A 17 2.76 6.91 9.38
C ALA A 17 1.35 6.50 8.90
N ALA A 18 1.25 5.63 7.90
CA ALA A 18 -0.04 5.15 7.39
C ALA A 18 -0.78 4.27 8.41
N VAL A 19 -0.05 3.37 9.09
CA VAL A 19 -0.62 2.53 10.16
C VAL A 19 -1.03 3.40 11.34
N ASP A 20 -0.17 4.34 11.77
CA ASP A 20 -0.51 5.29 12.84
C ASP A 20 -1.73 6.13 12.52
N PHE A 21 -1.82 6.66 11.29
CA PHE A 21 -2.98 7.42 10.86
C PHE A 21 -4.27 6.63 11.02
N LEU A 22 -4.26 5.32 10.72
CA LEU A 22 -5.45 4.49 10.80
C LEU A 22 -5.87 4.20 12.24
N ILE A 23 -4.92 3.94 13.13
CA ILE A 23 -5.20 3.55 14.52
C ILE A 23 -5.35 4.75 15.48
N ALA A 24 -4.82 5.92 15.11
CA ALA A 24 -4.92 7.14 15.90
C ALA A 24 -6.37 7.61 16.10
N ASP A 25 -7.30 7.18 15.24
CA ASP A 25 -8.72 7.47 15.36
C ASP A 25 -9.54 6.17 15.22
N PRO A 26 -10.24 5.72 16.27
CA PRO A 26 -11.01 4.48 16.22
C PRO A 26 -12.10 4.50 15.14
N ARG A 27 -12.56 5.68 14.70
CA ARG A 27 -13.53 5.81 13.61
C ARG A 27 -12.93 5.36 12.27
N ARG A 28 -11.64 5.60 12.02
CA ARG A 28 -10.97 5.18 10.77
C ARG A 28 -10.80 3.67 10.72
N SER A 29 -10.41 3.08 11.84
CA SER A 29 -10.36 1.62 12.00
C SER A 29 -11.74 0.98 11.81
N ALA A 30 -12.79 1.55 12.43
CA ALA A 30 -14.15 1.08 12.25
C ALA A 30 -14.65 1.22 10.79
N LEU A 31 -14.30 2.31 10.10
CA LEU A 31 -14.63 2.50 8.69
C LEU A 31 -13.95 1.46 7.80
N LEU A 32 -12.67 1.14 8.04
CA LEU A 32 -11.98 0.10 7.28
C LEU A 32 -12.64 -1.27 7.48
N LEU A 33 -12.94 -1.64 8.73
CA LEU A 33 -13.58 -2.92 9.07
C LEU A 33 -15.02 -3.01 8.51
N GLY A 34 -15.77 -1.92 8.56
CA GLY A 34 -17.14 -1.84 8.06
C GLY A 34 -17.25 -1.62 6.56
N SER A 35 -16.13 -1.48 5.84
CA SER A 35 -16.12 -1.04 4.45
C SER A 35 -16.80 -1.99 3.45
N HIS A 36 -17.10 -3.23 3.87
CA HIS A 36 -17.78 -4.24 3.05
C HIS A 36 -19.27 -4.40 3.39
N THR A 37 -19.81 -3.59 4.31
CA THR A 37 -21.16 -3.79 4.87
C THR A 37 -22.28 -3.17 4.04
N THR A 38 -21.99 -2.12 3.27
CA THR A 38 -22.96 -1.43 2.42
C THR A 38 -22.32 -1.06 1.09
N GLU A 39 -23.13 -0.90 0.05
CA GLU A 39 -22.63 -0.48 -1.27
C GLU A 39 -21.94 0.90 -1.21
N VAL A 40 -22.49 1.84 -0.42
CA VAL A 40 -21.91 3.17 -0.22
C VAL A 40 -20.51 3.09 0.37
N LEU A 41 -20.33 2.30 1.44
CA LEU A 41 -19.02 2.12 2.08
C LEU A 41 -18.06 1.34 1.19
N HIS A 42 -18.55 0.35 0.44
CA HIS A 42 -17.75 -0.40 -0.52
C HIS A 42 -17.22 0.51 -1.64
N ASN A 43 -18.06 1.39 -2.18
CA ASN A 43 -17.68 2.37 -3.19
C ASN A 43 -16.67 3.39 -2.64
N ALA A 44 -16.87 3.85 -1.40
CA ALA A 44 -15.91 4.74 -0.73
C ALA A 44 -14.54 4.05 -0.57
N ARG A 45 -14.53 2.79 -0.12
CA ARG A 45 -13.31 1.96 0.01
C ARG A 45 -12.60 1.81 -1.32
N LEU A 46 -13.31 1.47 -2.38
CA LEU A 46 -12.73 1.30 -3.71
C LEU A 46 -12.15 2.63 -4.23
N THR A 47 -12.84 3.73 -4.00
CA THR A 47 -12.37 5.08 -4.36
C THR A 47 -11.07 5.42 -3.64
N SER A 48 -11.00 5.23 -2.32
CA SER A 48 -9.77 5.45 -1.54
C SER A 48 -8.63 4.52 -1.98
N THR A 49 -8.93 3.24 -2.21
CA THR A 49 -7.95 2.25 -2.70
C THR A 49 -7.34 2.71 -4.03
N ARG A 50 -8.18 3.13 -4.99
CA ARG A 50 -7.72 3.64 -6.29
C ARG A 50 -6.91 4.92 -6.16
N ALA A 51 -7.33 5.86 -5.31
CA ALA A 51 -6.59 7.09 -5.08
C ALA A 51 -5.17 6.82 -4.57
N ILE A 52 -5.03 5.95 -3.56
CA ILE A 52 -3.73 5.57 -2.99
C ILE A 52 -2.89 4.81 -4.03
N ALA A 53 -3.49 3.87 -4.77
CA ALA A 53 -2.81 3.11 -5.82
C ALA A 53 -2.29 4.03 -6.93
N ASN A 54 -3.08 5.01 -7.38
CA ASN A 54 -2.66 5.98 -8.39
C ASN A 54 -1.49 6.84 -7.91
N SER A 55 -1.51 7.27 -6.64
CA SER A 55 -0.38 7.98 -6.04
C SER A 55 0.88 7.12 -6.00
N MET A 56 0.77 5.86 -5.58
CA MET A 56 1.89 4.92 -5.58
C MET A 56 2.45 4.71 -6.99
N ALA A 57 1.59 4.47 -7.98
CA ALA A 57 1.99 4.25 -9.36
C ALA A 57 2.72 5.48 -9.95
N GLY A 58 2.25 6.69 -9.62
CA GLY A 58 2.92 7.94 -9.97
C GLY A 58 4.34 8.01 -9.40
N LEU A 59 4.49 7.75 -8.10
CA LEU A 59 5.80 7.72 -7.42
C LEU A 59 6.73 6.64 -7.98
N THR A 60 6.21 5.45 -8.29
CA THR A 60 7.01 4.37 -8.88
C THR A 60 7.55 4.75 -10.25
N ARG A 61 6.73 5.36 -11.11
CA ARG A 61 7.19 5.84 -12.42
C ARG A 61 8.22 6.95 -12.31
N GLU A 62 8.00 7.92 -11.41
CA GLU A 62 8.97 8.99 -11.15
C GLU A 62 10.30 8.44 -10.67
N LEU A 63 10.27 7.43 -9.78
CA LEU A 63 11.46 6.84 -9.19
C LEU A 63 12.27 5.99 -10.19
N LEU A 64 11.60 5.19 -11.01
CA LEU A 64 12.27 4.24 -11.91
C LEU A 64 12.60 4.85 -13.29
N GLY A 65 11.95 5.96 -13.68
CA GLY A 65 12.15 6.61 -14.97
C GLY A 65 11.98 5.63 -16.13
N ASP A 66 12.96 5.58 -17.03
CA ASP A 66 12.96 4.68 -18.19
C ASP A 66 13.04 3.18 -17.84
N SER A 67 13.40 2.87 -16.58
CA SER A 67 13.38 1.49 -16.06
C SER A 67 12.01 1.08 -15.51
N ALA A 68 11.03 1.99 -15.51
CA ALA A 68 9.68 1.68 -15.09
C ALA A 68 9.02 0.69 -16.08
N PRO A 69 8.19 -0.24 -15.57
CA PRO A 69 7.35 -1.09 -16.41
C PRO A 69 6.30 -0.26 -17.16
N THR A 70 5.47 -0.94 -17.97
CA THR A 70 4.39 -0.23 -18.66
C THR A 70 3.48 0.48 -17.66
N PRO A 71 2.84 1.60 -18.05
CA PRO A 71 1.91 2.30 -17.16
C PRO A 71 0.81 1.37 -16.63
N LEU A 72 0.28 0.49 -17.48
CA LEU A 72 -0.74 -0.49 -17.11
C LEU A 72 -0.24 -1.47 -16.04
N ASP A 73 0.93 -2.07 -16.24
CA ASP A 73 1.48 -3.03 -15.26
C ASP A 73 1.78 -2.34 -13.93
N THR A 74 2.25 -1.10 -13.98
CA THR A 74 2.51 -0.29 -12.78
C THR A 74 1.22 -0.01 -12.01
N ASP A 75 0.15 0.37 -12.73
CA ASP A 75 -1.15 0.66 -12.12
C ASP A 75 -1.79 -0.61 -11.52
N LEU A 76 -1.71 -1.75 -12.23
CA LEU A 76 -2.21 -3.05 -11.75
C LEU A 76 -1.44 -3.55 -10.52
N ALA A 77 -0.12 -3.43 -10.53
CA ALA A 77 0.73 -3.80 -9.40
C ALA A 77 0.45 -2.92 -8.18
N ALA A 78 0.34 -1.60 -8.37
CA ALA A 78 0.00 -0.67 -7.29
C ALA A 78 -1.39 -0.96 -6.71
N PHE A 79 -2.40 -1.18 -7.56
CA PHE A 79 -3.75 -1.50 -7.10
C PHE A 79 -3.79 -2.81 -6.29
N THR A 80 -3.10 -3.85 -6.77
CA THR A 80 -2.99 -5.14 -6.09
C THR A 80 -2.36 -4.98 -4.71
N LEU A 81 -1.24 -4.26 -4.64
CA LEU A 81 -0.52 -4.08 -3.39
C LEU A 81 -1.33 -3.26 -2.37
N VAL A 82 -1.92 -2.15 -2.79
CA VAL A 82 -2.73 -1.31 -1.89
C VAL A 82 -3.95 -2.08 -1.39
N SER A 83 -4.63 -2.82 -2.27
CA SER A 83 -5.78 -3.64 -1.90
C SER A 83 -5.41 -4.71 -0.87
N GLY A 84 -4.31 -5.43 -1.10
CA GLY A 84 -3.81 -6.45 -0.19
C GLY A 84 -3.31 -5.88 1.14
N THR A 85 -2.69 -4.70 1.10
CA THR A 85 -2.23 -4.00 2.31
C THR A 85 -3.41 -3.58 3.19
N LEU A 86 -4.45 -2.98 2.60
CA LEU A 86 -5.67 -2.62 3.33
C LEU A 86 -6.36 -3.85 3.95
N GLU A 87 -6.38 -4.98 3.23
CA GLU A 87 -6.93 -6.23 3.76
C GLU A 87 -6.08 -6.80 4.90
N LEU A 88 -4.75 -6.79 4.77
CA LEU A 88 -3.84 -7.23 5.83
C LEU A 88 -4.04 -6.41 7.12
N VAL A 89 -4.14 -5.08 6.98
CA VAL A 89 -4.39 -4.20 8.13
C VAL A 89 -5.76 -4.47 8.75
N ALA A 90 -6.79 -4.70 7.93
CA ALA A 90 -8.11 -5.09 8.43
C ALA A 90 -8.09 -6.42 9.19
N ALA A 91 -7.39 -7.44 8.67
CA ALA A 91 -7.22 -8.73 9.33
C ALA A 91 -6.47 -8.60 10.67
N TRP A 92 -5.43 -7.77 10.73
CA TRP A 92 -4.74 -7.47 11.97
C TRP A 92 -5.65 -6.77 12.99
N LEU A 93 -6.43 -5.77 12.57
CA LEU A 93 -7.41 -5.09 13.42
C LEU A 93 -8.51 -6.04 13.94
N ARG A 94 -8.85 -7.10 13.20
CA ARG A 94 -9.77 -8.16 13.65
C ARG A 94 -9.14 -9.14 14.65
N GLY A 95 -7.81 -9.11 14.81
CA GLY A 95 -7.06 -10.03 15.66
C GLY A 95 -6.72 -11.35 14.98
N ASP A 96 -6.84 -11.45 13.65
CA ASP A 96 -6.52 -12.67 12.90
C ASP A 96 -5.01 -13.02 12.99
N TYR A 97 -4.17 -12.01 13.24
CA TYR A 97 -2.71 -12.14 13.36
C TYR A 97 -2.19 -11.48 14.64
N ALA A 98 -1.49 -12.25 15.47
CA ALA A 98 -0.87 -11.77 16.71
C ALA A 98 0.50 -11.13 16.47
N ILE A 99 0.53 -10.02 15.74
CA ILE A 99 1.74 -9.24 15.47
C ILE A 99 1.65 -7.84 16.08
N SER A 100 2.79 -7.21 16.37
CA SER A 100 2.81 -5.83 16.82
C SER A 100 2.52 -4.86 15.68
N ARG A 101 2.13 -3.63 16.02
CA ARG A 101 1.89 -2.56 15.06
C ARG A 101 3.16 -2.19 14.30
N GLU A 102 4.30 -2.21 14.97
CA GLU A 102 5.63 -1.95 14.38
C GLU A 102 5.97 -3.04 13.36
N HIS A 103 5.75 -4.31 13.71
CA HIS A 103 5.98 -5.42 12.79
C HIS A 103 5.07 -5.36 11.56
N LEU A 104 3.81 -4.94 11.73
CA LEU A 104 2.90 -4.71 10.61
C LEU A 104 3.43 -3.61 9.68
N ALA A 105 3.86 -2.46 10.21
CA ALA A 105 4.42 -1.37 9.41
C ALA A 105 5.68 -1.81 8.65
N ASP A 106 6.58 -2.56 9.28
CA ASP A 106 7.77 -3.11 8.64
C ASP A 106 7.42 -4.08 7.52
N LEU A 107 6.41 -4.93 7.71
CA LEU A 107 5.95 -5.87 6.70
C LEU A 107 5.36 -5.13 5.49
N VAL A 108 4.55 -4.09 5.71
CA VAL A 108 4.00 -3.25 4.65
C VAL A 108 5.12 -2.56 3.86
N ALA A 109 6.12 -2.01 4.56
CA ALA A 109 7.28 -1.40 3.93
C ALA A 109 8.07 -2.40 3.07
N ALA A 110 8.28 -3.61 3.59
CA ALA A 110 8.96 -4.68 2.86
C ALA A 110 8.20 -5.08 1.59
N MET A 111 6.87 -5.18 1.64
CA MET A 111 6.05 -5.50 0.46
C MET A 111 6.09 -4.38 -0.60
N LEU A 112 6.04 -3.12 -0.18
CA LEU A 112 6.18 -1.95 -1.06
C LEU A 112 7.52 -1.96 -1.81
N LEU A 113 8.60 -2.27 -1.11
CA LEU A 113 9.92 -2.40 -1.70
C LEU A 113 10.02 -3.64 -2.61
N ALA A 114 9.39 -4.75 -2.25
CA ALA A 114 9.40 -5.96 -3.06
C ALA A 114 8.69 -5.77 -4.41
N VAL A 115 7.58 -5.02 -4.44
CA VAL A 115 6.87 -4.72 -5.70
C VAL A 115 7.74 -3.98 -6.71
N THR A 116 8.62 -3.08 -6.27
CA THR A 116 9.57 -2.43 -7.20
C THR A 116 10.50 -3.41 -7.91
N ASN A 117 10.76 -4.59 -7.33
CA ASN A 117 11.54 -5.66 -7.95
C ASN A 117 10.68 -6.60 -8.82
N ILE A 118 9.42 -6.84 -8.45
CA ILE A 118 8.51 -7.70 -9.22
C ILE A 118 8.15 -7.04 -10.54
N SER A 119 7.88 -5.74 -10.52
CA SER A 119 7.40 -5.06 -11.71
C SER A 119 8.47 -5.01 -12.82
N THR A 120 9.76 -5.07 -12.49
CA THR A 120 10.87 -5.18 -13.48
C THR A 120 11.09 -6.60 -14.01
N ALA A 121 10.44 -7.62 -13.43
CA ALA A 121 10.56 -9.02 -13.83
C ALA A 121 9.51 -9.46 -14.87
N LEU A 122 8.52 -8.62 -15.18
CA LEU A 122 7.49 -8.94 -16.18
C LEU A 122 8.06 -8.81 -17.61
N PRO A 123 7.79 -9.78 -18.51
CA PRO A 123 8.09 -9.63 -19.93
C PRO A 123 7.38 -8.40 -20.50
N LYS A 124 8.03 -7.65 -21.38
CA LYS A 124 7.35 -6.59 -22.13
C LYS A 124 6.24 -7.22 -22.99
N PRO A 125 5.04 -6.60 -23.07
CA PRO A 125 3.95 -7.08 -23.91
C PRO A 125 4.32 -7.12 -25.40
#